data_AF-A0A9R1PJI8-F1
#
_entry.id   AF-A0A9R1PJI8-F1
#
_cell.length_a   1.000
_cell.length_b   1.000
_cell.length_c   1.000
_cell.angle_alpha   90.00
_cell.angle_beta   90.00
_cell.angle_gamma   90.00
#
_symmetry.space_group_name_H-M   'P 1'
#
loop_
_entity.id
_entity.type
_entity.pdbx_description
1 polymer ?
#
loop_
_entity_poly.entity_id
_entity_poly.type
_entity_poly.pdbx_seq_one_letter_code
_entity_poly.pdbx_strand_id
1 'polypeptide(L)'
;MIHQDDLKQNVLLQLLAVVAKQPAFHQLRSVEQLGYIALLRQRNDSGVRGLQFIIQSTVKDPSNLDARVEAFLKMFEVTLHEMPDAEFKSNVNALIDMKREKYKNIREESAFFWGEISQGTLKFDRKETEIAALEELKKEELIEFFDNHVKVGAPEKKILSIQIYGGLHSSEYEKIIHDAPPPHSHRITDIFSFRRSRPLYGSFRGGAGQMKL
;
A
#
# COMPACT_ATOMS: atom_id res chain seq x y z
N MET A 1 -7.87 1.64 -0.58
CA MET A 1 -7.93 0.37 0.18
C MET A 1 -8.72 -0.60 -0.65
N ILE A 2 -8.21 -1.81 -0.86
CA ILE A 2 -8.75 -2.77 -1.82
C ILE A 2 -9.08 -4.07 -1.09
N HIS A 3 -10.19 -4.71 -1.44
CA HIS A 3 -10.53 -6.03 -0.89
C HIS A 3 -9.64 -7.13 -1.50
N GLN A 4 -9.15 -8.09 -0.73
CA GLN A 4 -8.24 -9.17 -1.15
C GLN A 4 -8.78 -10.06 -2.29
N ASP A 5 -10.08 -10.04 -2.56
CA ASP A 5 -10.69 -10.87 -3.60
C ASP A 5 -11.17 -10.09 -4.82
N ASP A 6 -10.97 -8.77 -4.82
CA ASP A 6 -11.00 -7.99 -6.05
C ASP A 6 -9.71 -8.25 -6.83
N LEU A 7 -9.71 -9.32 -7.63
CA LEU A 7 -8.52 -9.81 -8.33
C LEU A 7 -7.82 -8.69 -9.10
N LYS A 8 -8.60 -7.92 -9.86
CA LYS A 8 -8.09 -6.87 -10.74
C LYS A 8 -7.45 -5.73 -9.94
N GLN A 9 -8.14 -5.20 -8.93
CA GLN A 9 -7.60 -4.15 -8.08
C GLN A 9 -6.35 -4.62 -7.31
N ASN A 10 -6.30 -5.89 -6.93
CA ASN A 10 -5.12 -6.46 -6.26
C ASN A 10 -3.91 -6.57 -7.17
N VAL A 11 -4.07 -7.00 -8.43
CA VAL A 11 -2.93 -7.06 -9.36
C VAL A 11 -2.45 -5.66 -9.73
N LEU A 12 -3.36 -4.69 -9.86
CA LEU A 12 -3.05 -3.27 -10.09
C LEU A 12 -2.25 -2.68 -8.92
N LEU A 13 -2.69 -2.87 -7.68
CA LEU A 13 -1.94 -2.45 -6.49
C LEU A 13 -0.57 -3.11 -6.41
N GLN A 14 -0.49 -4.39 -6.77
CA GLN A 14 0.76 -5.13 -6.75
C GLN A 14 1.76 -4.59 -7.77
N LEU A 15 1.30 -4.36 -9.00
CA LEU A 15 2.10 -3.79 -10.07
C LEU A 15 2.53 -2.36 -9.72
N LEU A 16 1.61 -1.53 -9.23
CA LEU A 16 1.94 -0.17 -8.79
C LEU A 16 3.03 -0.17 -7.73
N ALA A 17 2.98 -1.11 -6.78
CA ALA A 17 4.01 -1.22 -5.75
C ALA A 17 5.36 -1.64 -6.33
N VAL A 18 5.41 -2.53 -7.33
CA VAL A 18 6.65 -2.90 -8.03
C VAL A 18 7.25 -1.67 -8.74
N VAL A 19 6.42 -0.98 -9.52
CA VAL A 19 6.82 0.20 -10.31
C VAL A 19 7.29 1.34 -9.40
N ALA A 20 6.55 1.65 -8.34
CA ALA A 20 6.84 2.79 -7.47
C ALA A 20 8.00 2.54 -6.50
N LYS A 21 8.40 1.28 -6.26
CA LYS A 21 9.40 0.93 -5.24
C LYS A 21 10.76 1.57 -5.50
N GLN A 22 11.28 1.47 -6.72
CA GLN A 22 12.60 2.03 -7.07
C GLN A 22 12.60 3.57 -7.08
N PRO A 23 11.64 4.25 -7.74
CA PRO A 23 11.52 5.71 -7.66
C PRO A 23 11.35 6.23 -6.22
N ALA A 24 10.53 5.58 -5.40
CA ALA A 24 10.31 5.99 -4.01
C ALA A 24 11.61 5.89 -3.18
N PHE A 25 12.35 4.79 -3.33
CA PHE A 25 13.63 4.62 -2.66
C PHE A 25 14.65 5.67 -3.13
N HIS A 26 14.78 5.86 -4.44
CA HIS A 26 15.72 6.82 -5.00
C HIS A 26 15.42 8.25 -4.52
N GLN A 27 14.18 8.69 -4.64
CA GLN A 27 13.79 10.06 -4.28
C GLN A 27 13.87 10.32 -2.77
N LEU A 28 13.22 9.48 -1.97
CA LEU A 28 13.07 9.73 -0.52
C LEU A 28 14.36 9.41 0.25
N ARG A 29 15.13 8.41 -0.20
CA ARG A 29 16.35 7.98 0.49
C ARG A 29 17.62 8.57 -0.14
N SER A 30 17.80 8.43 -1.45
CA SER A 30 19.08 8.78 -2.08
C SER A 30 19.21 10.28 -2.34
N VAL A 31 18.16 10.91 -2.89
CA VAL A 31 18.16 12.33 -3.25
C VAL A 31 17.89 13.20 -2.02
N GLU A 32 16.78 12.95 -1.33
CA GLU A 32 16.36 13.80 -0.20
C GLU A 32 17.01 13.43 1.13
N GLN A 33 17.64 12.26 1.21
CA GLN A 33 18.35 11.77 2.39
C GLN A 33 17.51 11.87 3.68
N LEU A 34 16.20 11.57 3.57
CA LEU A 34 15.28 11.72 4.69
C LEU A 34 15.60 10.77 5.85
N GLY A 35 16.34 9.70 5.62
CA GLY A 35 16.91 8.88 6.68
C GLY A 35 17.32 7.51 6.20
N TYR A 36 17.71 6.65 7.15
CA TYR A 36 18.20 5.31 6.84
C TYR A 36 17.10 4.38 6.32
N ILE A 37 15.86 4.56 6.79
CA ILE A 37 14.72 3.74 6.36
C ILE A 37 13.78 4.63 5.55
N ALA A 38 13.63 4.31 4.27
CA ALA A 38 12.55 4.80 3.42
C ALA A 38 12.15 3.64 2.51
N LEU A 39 10.98 3.06 2.78
CA LEU A 39 10.49 1.90 2.04
C LEU A 39 9.03 2.09 1.66
N LEU A 40 8.71 1.59 0.48
CA LEU A 40 7.36 1.46 -0.05
C LEU A 40 7.07 -0.04 -0.17
N ARG A 41 5.95 -0.46 0.41
CA ARG A 41 5.50 -1.86 0.35
C ARG A 41 3.98 -1.94 0.29
N GLN A 42 3.50 -3.10 -0.12
CA GLN A 42 2.10 -3.43 0.07
C GLN A 42 1.84 -3.78 1.53
N ARG A 43 0.63 -3.46 1.97
CA ARG A 43 0.11 -3.79 3.28
C ARG A 43 -1.16 -4.61 3.11
N ASN A 44 -1.31 -5.64 3.93
CA ASN A 44 -2.52 -6.44 4.03
C ASN A 44 -2.91 -6.54 5.50
N ASP A 45 -4.04 -5.95 5.88
CA ASP A 45 -4.63 -6.09 7.21
C ASP A 45 -6.01 -6.74 7.07
N SER A 46 -6.12 -8.01 7.48
CA SER A 46 -7.38 -8.76 7.51
C SER A 46 -8.15 -8.78 6.18
N GLY A 47 -7.44 -8.95 5.07
CA GLY A 47 -8.04 -8.99 3.73
C GLY A 47 -8.26 -7.62 3.09
N VAL A 48 -7.86 -6.53 3.76
CA VAL A 48 -7.84 -5.19 3.17
C VAL A 48 -6.41 -4.84 2.80
N ARG A 49 -6.18 -4.62 1.51
CA ARG A 49 -4.88 -4.28 0.95
C ARG A 49 -4.71 -2.79 0.68
N GLY A 50 -3.48 -2.31 0.73
CA GLY A 50 -3.12 -0.94 0.43
C GLY A 50 -1.62 -0.74 0.24
N LEU A 51 -1.24 0.50 -0.06
CA LEU A 51 0.15 0.93 -0.19
C LEU A 51 0.61 1.55 1.14
N GLN A 52 1.81 1.19 1.61
CA GLN A 52 2.39 1.69 2.85
C GLN A 52 3.79 2.26 2.60
N PHE A 53 3.97 3.52 3.01
CA PHE A 53 5.27 4.14 3.17
C PHE A 53 5.71 4.00 4.62
N ILE A 54 6.97 3.63 4.85
CA ILE A 54 7.61 3.67 6.17
C ILE A 54 8.90 4.46 6.03
N ILE A 55 8.96 5.59 6.72
CA ILE A 55 10.12 6.49 6.70
C ILE A 55 10.55 6.72 8.15
N GLN A 56 11.84 6.54 8.41
CA GLN A 56 12.46 6.88 9.68
C GLN A 56 13.49 7.97 9.42
N SER A 57 13.23 9.16 9.99
CA SER A 57 14.10 10.33 9.90
C SER A 57 14.56 10.76 11.28
N THR A 58 15.79 11.26 11.37
CA THR A 58 16.28 12.05 12.51
C THR A 58 16.27 13.55 12.20
N VAL A 59 16.12 13.93 10.92
CA VAL A 59 16.33 15.30 10.43
C VAL A 59 15.00 16.05 10.30
N LYS A 60 13.94 15.38 9.84
CA LYS A 60 12.62 15.99 9.66
C LYS A 60 11.60 15.37 10.60
N ASP A 61 10.67 16.19 11.05
CA ASP A 61 9.51 15.73 11.80
C ASP A 61 8.52 14.96 10.87
N PRO A 62 7.69 14.08 11.43
CA PRO A 62 6.70 13.32 10.69
C PRO A 62 5.75 14.13 9.79
N SER A 63 5.34 15.34 10.16
CA SER A 63 4.41 16.13 9.34
C SER A 63 5.10 16.62 8.07
N ASN A 64 6.36 17.03 8.17
CA ASN A 64 7.16 17.34 7.00
C ASN A 64 7.44 16.10 6.13
N LEU A 65 7.54 14.89 6.71
CA LEU A 65 7.68 13.66 5.94
C LEU A 65 6.43 13.34 5.11
N ASP A 66 5.23 13.55 5.65
CA ASP A 66 3.98 13.37 4.90
C ASP A 66 3.95 14.29 3.66
N ALA A 67 4.36 15.56 3.81
CA ALA A 67 4.47 16.49 2.70
C ALA A 67 5.49 16.04 1.62
N ARG A 68 6.58 15.37 2.03
CA ARG A 68 7.55 14.80 1.07
C ARG A 68 6.99 13.58 0.33
N VAL A 69 6.20 12.75 0.99
CA VAL A 69 5.49 11.64 0.32
C VAL A 69 4.50 12.19 -0.71
N GLU A 70 3.75 13.24 -0.39
CA GLU A 70 2.86 13.88 -1.38
C GLU A 70 3.63 14.50 -2.55
N ALA A 71 4.76 15.15 -2.30
CA ALA A 71 5.62 15.67 -3.36
C ALA A 71 6.15 14.54 -4.27
N PHE A 72 6.56 13.41 -3.67
CA PHE A 72 6.93 12.22 -4.42
C PHE A 72 5.78 11.70 -5.29
N LEU A 73 4.55 11.63 -4.76
CA LEU A 73 3.39 11.15 -5.53
C LEU A 73 3.09 12.05 -6.73
N LYS A 74 3.25 13.38 -6.62
CA LYS A 74 3.09 14.32 -7.74
C LYS A 74 4.16 14.13 -8.81
N MET A 75 5.40 13.90 -8.40
CA MET A 75 6.49 13.58 -9.33
C MET A 75 6.24 12.23 -10.02
N PHE A 76 5.84 11.22 -9.24
CA PHE A 76 5.60 9.87 -9.72
C PHE A 76 4.40 9.78 -10.68
N GLU A 77 3.40 10.66 -10.54
CA GLU A 77 2.33 10.81 -11.52
C GLU A 77 2.90 11.03 -12.94
N VAL A 78 3.79 12.00 -13.10
CA VAL A 78 4.44 12.29 -14.40
C VAL A 78 5.20 11.06 -14.89
N THR A 79 6.00 10.44 -14.01
CA THR A 79 6.77 9.22 -14.34
C THR A 79 5.87 8.07 -14.80
N LEU A 80 4.70 7.90 -14.18
CA LEU A 80 3.78 6.81 -14.51
C LEU A 80 3.08 7.06 -15.86
N HIS A 81 2.66 8.30 -16.13
CA HIS A 81 2.01 8.66 -17.40
C HIS A 81 2.98 8.62 -18.58
N GLU A 82 4.22 9.03 -18.38
CA GLU A 82 5.26 9.05 -19.42
C GLU A 82 5.98 7.70 -19.59
N MET A 83 5.65 6.70 -18.76
CA MET A 83 6.25 5.38 -18.82
C MET A 83 6.10 4.74 -20.22
N PRO A 84 7.20 4.34 -20.88
CA PRO A 84 7.14 3.63 -22.14
C PRO A 84 6.49 2.25 -21.99
N ASP A 85 5.78 1.79 -23.01
CA ASP A 85 5.09 0.49 -22.97
C ASP A 85 6.05 -0.70 -22.80
N ALA A 86 7.29 -0.56 -23.27
CA ALA A 86 8.34 -1.55 -23.04
C ALA A 86 8.72 -1.67 -21.56
N GLU A 87 8.78 -0.56 -20.83
CA GLU A 87 9.05 -0.55 -19.40
C GLU A 87 7.86 -1.07 -18.61
N PHE A 88 6.63 -0.70 -18.99
CA PHE A 88 5.41 -1.28 -18.41
C PHE A 88 5.41 -2.82 -18.53
N LYS A 89 5.64 -3.35 -19.74
CA LYS A 89 5.71 -4.80 -19.98
C LYS A 89 6.83 -5.47 -19.18
N SER A 90 7.99 -4.80 -19.05
CA SER A 90 9.10 -5.29 -18.23
C SER A 90 8.67 -5.44 -16.75
N ASN A 91 7.98 -4.44 -16.19
CA ASN A 91 7.47 -4.49 -14.82
C ASN A 91 6.38 -5.57 -14.63
N VAL A 92 5.48 -5.75 -15.61
CA VAL A 92 4.49 -6.82 -15.60
C VAL A 92 5.18 -8.19 -15.57
N ASN A 93 6.14 -8.42 -16.46
CA ASN A 93 6.90 -9.68 -16.52
C ASN A 93 7.68 -9.93 -15.23
N ALA A 94 8.31 -8.90 -14.66
CA ALA A 94 9.02 -9.02 -13.38
C ALA A 94 8.07 -9.46 -12.25
N LEU A 95 6.84 -8.91 -12.19
CA LEU A 95 5.85 -9.33 -11.20
C LEU A 95 5.34 -10.76 -11.46
N ILE A 96 5.15 -11.15 -12.72
CA ILE A 96 4.80 -12.53 -13.10
C ILE A 96 5.89 -13.51 -12.66
N ASP A 97 7.17 -13.20 -12.92
CA ASP A 97 8.30 -14.05 -12.54
C ASP A 97 8.39 -14.21 -11.02
N MET A 98 8.20 -13.12 -10.26
CA MET A 98 8.12 -13.17 -8.80
C MET A 98 6.98 -14.09 -8.30
N LYS A 99 5.86 -14.15 -9.02
CA LYS A 99 4.73 -15.04 -8.67
C LYS A 99 4.99 -16.49 -9.02
N ARG A 100 5.65 -16.74 -10.16
CA ARG A 100 6.03 -18.07 -10.65
C ARG A 100 7.15 -18.71 -9.84
N GLU A 101 7.89 -17.92 -9.05
CA GLU A 101 8.91 -18.45 -8.15
C GLU A 101 8.31 -19.55 -7.24
N LYS A 102 8.92 -20.75 -7.31
CA LYS A 102 8.55 -21.89 -6.48
C LYS A 102 8.91 -21.59 -5.04
N TYR A 103 8.12 -22.13 -4.11
CA TYR A 103 8.46 -22.08 -2.69
C TYR A 103 9.82 -22.72 -2.44
N LYS A 104 10.68 -22.05 -1.66
CA LYS A 104 12.04 -22.52 -1.40
C LYS A 104 12.07 -23.68 -0.41
N ASN A 105 11.02 -23.82 0.38
CA ASN A 105 10.88 -24.81 1.42
C ASN A 105 9.40 -25.02 1.78
N ILE A 106 9.11 -26.11 2.49
CA ILE A 106 7.76 -26.48 2.94
C ILE A 106 7.12 -25.43 3.85
N ARG A 107 7.93 -24.63 4.57
CA ARG A 107 7.41 -23.59 5.46
C ARG A 107 6.80 -22.43 4.66
N GLU A 108 7.44 -22.01 3.58
CA GLU A 108 6.91 -20.98 2.67
C GLU A 108 5.62 -21.44 1.99
N GLU A 109 5.61 -22.69 1.50
CA GLU A 109 4.44 -23.31 0.89
C GLU A 109 3.28 -23.41 1.90
N SER A 110 3.56 -23.93 3.09
CA SER A 110 2.56 -24.04 4.17
C SER A 110 2.04 -22.66 4.59
N ALA A 111 2.90 -21.64 4.63
CA ALA A 111 2.49 -20.28 4.99
C ALA A 111 1.54 -19.67 3.95
N PHE A 112 1.74 -19.94 2.66
CA PHE A 112 0.81 -19.50 1.61
C PHE A 112 -0.57 -20.14 1.78
N PHE A 113 -0.64 -21.48 1.84
CA PHE A 113 -1.91 -22.19 1.96
C PHE A 113 -2.62 -21.88 3.28
N TRP A 114 -1.86 -21.79 4.38
CA TRP A 114 -2.41 -21.38 5.67
C TRP A 114 -2.92 -19.93 5.66
N GLY A 115 -2.31 -19.04 4.85
CA GLY A 115 -2.83 -17.70 4.59
C GLY A 115 -4.25 -17.75 4.03
N GLU A 116 -4.48 -18.53 2.98
CA GLU A 116 -5.82 -18.67 2.36
C GLU A 116 -6.84 -19.32 3.30
N ILE A 117 -6.43 -20.33 4.08
CA ILE A 117 -7.29 -20.98 5.09
C ILE A 117 -7.64 -19.99 6.20
N SER A 118 -6.64 -19.35 6.78
CA SER A 118 -6.83 -18.44 7.91
C SER A 118 -7.61 -17.18 7.51
N GLN A 119 -7.55 -16.72 6.27
CA GLN A 119 -8.38 -15.59 5.82
C GLN A 119 -9.78 -16.04 5.36
N GLY A 120 -10.01 -17.34 5.19
CA GLY A 120 -11.29 -17.89 4.72
C GLY A 120 -11.54 -17.72 3.22
N THR A 121 -10.53 -17.30 2.46
CA THR A 121 -10.63 -17.09 1.01
C THR A 121 -10.55 -18.40 0.24
N LEU A 122 -9.78 -19.38 0.75
CA LEU A 122 -9.63 -20.72 0.17
C LEU A 122 -9.21 -20.74 -1.32
N LYS A 123 -8.58 -19.67 -1.82
CA LYS A 123 -8.11 -19.56 -3.22
C LYS A 123 -6.69 -20.08 -3.35
N PHE A 124 -6.55 -21.39 -3.43
CA PHE A 124 -5.25 -22.04 -3.51
C PHE A 124 -4.56 -21.86 -4.88
N ASP A 125 -5.32 -21.49 -5.91
CA ASP A 125 -4.90 -21.12 -7.26
C ASP A 125 -4.70 -19.60 -7.44
N ARG A 126 -4.52 -18.87 -6.33
CA ARG A 126 -4.39 -17.40 -6.37
C ARG A 126 -3.21 -16.93 -7.22
N LYS A 127 -2.09 -17.66 -7.23
CA LYS A 127 -0.92 -17.27 -8.03
C LYS A 127 -1.23 -17.35 -9.52
N GLU A 128 -1.89 -18.42 -9.94
CA GLU A 128 -2.26 -18.71 -11.32
C GLU A 128 -3.29 -17.68 -11.82
N THR A 129 -4.33 -17.43 -11.03
CA THR A 129 -5.36 -16.44 -11.35
C THR A 129 -4.82 -15.00 -11.39
N GLU A 130 -3.92 -14.62 -10.47
CA GLU A 130 -3.26 -13.32 -10.51
C GLU A 130 -2.28 -13.18 -11.69
N ILE A 131 -1.60 -14.25 -12.11
CA ILE A 131 -0.74 -14.24 -13.30
C ILE A 131 -1.57 -14.05 -14.57
N ALA A 132 -2.67 -14.80 -14.74
CA ALA A 132 -3.54 -14.64 -15.90
C ALA A 132 -4.10 -13.21 -16.01
N ALA A 133 -4.50 -12.62 -14.88
CA ALA A 133 -4.96 -11.23 -14.85
C ALA A 133 -3.85 -10.21 -15.16
N LEU A 134 -2.58 -10.50 -14.83
CA LEU A 134 -1.44 -9.65 -15.16
C LEU A 134 -1.08 -9.70 -16.65
N GLU A 135 -1.24 -10.87 -17.29
CA GLU A 135 -0.95 -11.06 -18.72
C GLU A 135 -1.90 -10.25 -19.63
N GLU A 136 -3.14 -10.02 -19.18
CA GLU A 136 -4.16 -9.25 -19.90
C GLU A 136 -4.17 -7.75 -19.54
N LEU A 137 -3.38 -7.33 -18.56
CA LEU A 137 -3.44 -5.99 -17.96
C LEU A 137 -2.90 -4.92 -18.91
N LYS A 138 -3.59 -3.79 -18.99
CA LYS A 138 -3.20 -2.64 -19.81
C LYS A 138 -2.61 -1.51 -18.98
N LYS A 139 -1.74 -0.69 -19.60
CA LYS A 139 -1.10 0.44 -18.93
C LYS A 139 -2.13 1.49 -18.47
N GLU A 140 -3.15 1.71 -19.29
CA GLU A 140 -4.22 2.66 -19.00
C GLU A 140 -4.97 2.31 -17.71
N GLU A 141 -5.14 1.01 -17.44
CA GLU A 141 -5.80 0.53 -16.21
C GLU A 141 -4.94 0.79 -14.97
N LEU A 142 -3.62 0.71 -15.10
CA LEU A 142 -2.68 1.07 -14.02
C LEU A 142 -2.70 2.57 -13.73
N ILE A 143 -2.76 3.39 -14.78
CA ILE A 143 -2.86 4.85 -14.67
C ILE A 143 -4.18 5.24 -14.01
N GLU A 144 -5.31 4.71 -14.50
CA GLU A 144 -6.63 4.97 -13.93
C GLU A 144 -6.70 4.55 -12.46
N PHE A 145 -6.12 3.39 -12.13
CA PHE A 145 -6.02 2.94 -10.74
C PHE A 145 -5.24 3.92 -9.86
N PHE A 146 -4.10 4.43 -10.34
CA PHE A 146 -3.31 5.42 -9.62
C PHE A 146 -4.10 6.73 -9.42
N ASP A 147 -4.73 7.24 -10.48
CA ASP A 147 -5.51 8.48 -10.46
C ASP A 147 -6.70 8.41 -9.49
N ASN A 148 -7.37 7.26 -9.42
CA ASN A 148 -8.55 7.10 -8.57
C ASN A 148 -8.23 6.82 -7.10
N HIS A 149 -7.12 6.14 -6.79
CA HIS A 149 -6.85 5.64 -5.44
C HIS A 149 -5.59 6.18 -4.75
N VAL A 150 -4.60 6.68 -5.48
CA VAL A 150 -3.25 6.95 -4.91
C VAL A 150 -2.80 8.40 -5.12
N LYS A 151 -3.10 9.00 -6.28
CA LYS A 151 -2.77 10.38 -6.62
C LYS A 151 -3.17 11.38 -5.53
N VAL A 152 -2.43 12.48 -5.42
CA VAL A 152 -2.76 13.53 -4.44
C VAL A 152 -4.12 14.13 -4.81
N GLY A 153 -5.08 14.10 -3.87
CA GLY A 153 -6.46 14.52 -4.13
C GLY A 153 -7.34 13.51 -4.87
N ALA A 154 -6.86 12.27 -5.05
CA ALA A 154 -7.65 11.22 -5.70
C ALA A 154 -8.98 10.94 -4.96
N PRO A 155 -10.09 10.74 -5.70
CA PRO A 155 -11.44 10.71 -5.15
C PRO A 155 -11.66 9.57 -4.15
N GLU A 156 -11.02 8.42 -4.35
CA GLU A 156 -11.20 7.23 -3.51
C GLU A 156 -10.03 7.01 -2.54
N LYS A 157 -9.14 8.00 -2.42
CA LYS A 157 -7.96 7.91 -1.56
C LYS A 157 -8.37 7.90 -0.10
N LYS A 158 -7.92 6.87 0.62
CA LYS A 158 -8.05 6.75 2.07
C LYS A 158 -6.66 6.69 2.68
N ILE A 159 -6.35 7.65 3.56
CA ILE A 159 -5.03 7.80 4.19
C ILE A 159 -5.15 7.58 5.69
N LEU A 160 -4.18 6.87 6.25
CA LEU A 160 -3.90 6.82 7.68
C LEU A 160 -2.41 7.11 7.86
N SER A 161 -2.09 8.27 8.43
CA SER A 161 -0.72 8.60 8.84
C SER A 161 -0.52 8.28 10.31
N ILE A 162 0.56 7.56 10.63
CA ILE A 162 0.98 7.25 12.00
C ILE A 162 2.29 7.98 12.21
N GLN A 163 2.24 9.04 13.00
CA GLN A 163 3.38 9.92 13.23
C GLN A 163 3.99 9.66 14.61
N ILE A 164 5.28 9.32 14.63
CA ILE A 164 6.03 9.08 15.87
C ILE A 164 7.12 10.13 15.97
N TYR A 165 7.03 10.97 17.01
CA TYR A 165 8.00 12.04 17.26
C TYR A 165 9.10 11.53 18.19
N GLY A 166 10.35 11.63 17.74
CA GLY A 166 11.51 11.39 18.58
C GLY A 166 11.81 12.60 19.48
N GLY A 167 12.63 12.41 20.52
CA GLY A 167 12.92 13.47 21.49
C GLY A 167 13.49 14.77 20.89
N LEU A 168 14.22 14.67 19.76
CA LEU A 168 14.74 15.82 19.03
C LEU A 168 13.65 16.69 18.37
N HIS A 169 12.45 16.14 18.18
CA HIS A 169 11.30 16.79 17.54
C HIS A 169 10.15 17.04 18.55
N SER A 170 10.48 17.16 19.84
CA SER A 170 9.47 17.36 20.89
C SER A 170 8.76 18.70 20.75
N SER A 171 9.45 19.74 20.25
CA SER A 171 8.86 21.07 20.10
C SER A 171 7.79 21.11 18.99
N GLU A 172 8.02 20.36 17.92
CA GLU A 172 7.11 20.15 16.80
C GLU A 172 5.90 19.33 17.24
N TYR A 173 6.11 18.31 18.08
CA TYR A 173 5.05 17.51 18.67
C TYR A 173 4.10 18.36 19.52
N GLU A 174 4.63 19.20 20.41
CA GLU A 174 3.82 20.08 21.26
C GLU A 174 2.96 21.03 20.41
N LYS A 175 3.54 21.65 19.38
CA LYS A 175 2.78 22.51 18.44
C LYS A 175 1.62 21.73 17.81
N ILE A 176 1.88 20.52 17.33
CA ILE A 176 0.87 19.71 16.64
C ILE A 176 -0.25 19.26 17.57
N ILE A 177 -0.02 19.08 18.87
CA ILE A 177 -1.10 18.74 19.81
C ILE A 177 -1.98 19.97 20.09
N HIS A 178 -1.36 21.13 20.26
CA HIS A 178 -2.06 22.37 20.60
C HIS A 178 -2.80 23.00 19.41
N ASP A 179 -2.23 22.88 18.21
CA ASP A 179 -2.80 23.44 17.00
C ASP A 179 -3.99 22.61 16.51
N ALA A 180 -4.88 23.28 15.77
CA ALA A 180 -5.96 22.62 15.06
C ALA A 180 -5.39 21.71 13.96
N PRO A 181 -6.00 20.53 13.73
CA PRO A 181 -5.56 19.64 12.67
C PRO A 181 -5.66 20.32 11.30
N PRO A 182 -4.78 19.98 10.34
CA PRO A 182 -4.85 20.50 8.98
C PRO A 182 -6.23 20.33 8.33
N PRO A 183 -6.61 21.18 7.36
CA PRO A 183 -7.85 21.03 6.61
C PRO A 183 -8.00 19.63 6.03
N HIS A 184 -9.23 19.10 6.02
CA HIS A 184 -9.55 17.75 5.52
C HIS A 184 -8.83 16.59 6.23
N SER A 185 -8.23 16.84 7.40
CA SER A 185 -7.66 15.81 8.27
C SER A 185 -8.46 15.65 9.56
N HIS A 186 -8.37 14.47 10.16
CA HIS A 186 -9.00 14.20 11.45
C HIS A 186 -7.99 13.55 12.38
N ARG A 187 -7.58 14.29 13.42
CA ARG A 187 -6.67 13.79 14.45
C ARG A 187 -7.42 12.82 15.36
N ILE A 188 -6.95 11.58 15.43
CA ILE A 188 -7.53 10.54 16.28
C ILE A 188 -6.97 10.70 17.69
N THR A 189 -7.83 11.10 18.64
CA THR A 189 -7.47 11.22 20.06
C THR A 189 -7.87 10.00 20.87
N ASP A 190 -8.90 9.27 20.46
CA ASP A 190 -9.33 8.01 21.05
C ASP A 190 -9.52 6.92 19.98
N ILE A 191 -8.71 5.87 20.06
CA ILE A 191 -8.70 4.80 19.07
C ILE A 191 -9.98 3.97 19.08
N PHE A 192 -10.64 3.82 20.23
CA PHE A 192 -11.84 3.00 20.37
C PHE A 192 -13.05 3.68 19.72
N SER A 193 -13.25 4.97 19.99
CA SER A 193 -14.28 5.81 19.39
C SER A 193 -14.08 5.93 17.89
N PHE A 194 -12.84 6.12 17.44
CA PHE A 194 -12.54 6.12 16.02
C PHE A 194 -12.95 4.81 15.36
N ARG A 195 -12.56 3.65 15.93
CA ARG A 195 -12.93 2.33 15.40
C ARG A 195 -14.45 2.12 15.34
N ARG A 196 -15.19 2.54 16.37
CA ARG A 196 -16.66 2.42 16.41
C ARG A 196 -17.37 3.32 15.41
N SER A 197 -16.78 4.46 15.05
CA SER A 197 -17.39 5.43 14.12
C SER A 197 -17.22 5.08 12.64
N ARG A 198 -16.48 4.03 12.29
CA ARG A 198 -16.16 3.67 10.90
C ARG A 198 -16.84 2.36 10.50
N PRO A 199 -17.32 2.25 9.25
CA PRO A 199 -17.80 0.98 8.74
C PRO A 199 -16.65 -0.02 8.69
N LEU A 200 -16.98 -1.30 8.92
CA LEU A 200 -16.04 -2.40 8.78
C LEU A 200 -16.09 -2.96 7.36
N TYR A 201 -14.94 -3.42 6.86
CA TYR A 201 -14.91 -4.22 5.65
C TYR A 201 -15.52 -5.60 5.91
N GLY A 202 -16.14 -6.19 4.89
CA GLY A 202 -16.64 -7.56 4.96
C GLY A 202 -15.50 -8.54 5.27
N SER A 203 -15.82 -9.61 5.98
CA SER A 203 -14.88 -10.70 6.25
C SER A 203 -15.39 -11.99 5.61
N PHE A 204 -14.50 -12.74 4.98
CA PHE A 204 -14.79 -14.09 4.48
C PHE A 204 -14.63 -15.18 5.55
N ARG A 205 -14.17 -14.82 6.76
CA ARG A 205 -14.36 -15.69 7.90
C ARG A 205 -15.85 -15.73 8.19
N GLY A 206 -16.53 -16.77 7.67
CA GLY A 206 -17.90 -17.06 8.04
C GLY A 206 -18.02 -16.96 9.57
N GLY A 207 -19.01 -16.20 10.04
CA GLY A 207 -19.33 -16.20 11.47
C GLY A 207 -19.48 -17.64 11.93
N ALA A 208 -19.07 -17.94 13.17
CA ALA A 208 -19.14 -19.29 13.75
C ALA A 208 -20.49 -19.93 13.43
N GLY A 209 -20.54 -20.81 12.42
CA GLY A 209 -21.79 -21.35 11.86
C GLY A 209 -21.89 -21.44 10.32
N GLN A 210 -21.01 -20.79 9.53
CA GLN A 210 -21.11 -20.82 8.05
C GLN A 210 -19.81 -21.20 7.31
N MET A 211 -18.99 -22.09 7.88
CA MET A 211 -18.09 -22.89 7.03
C MET A 211 -18.88 -24.11 6.58
N LYS A 212 -19.58 -24.01 5.44
CA LYS A 212 -19.96 -25.20 4.68
C LYS A 212 -18.77 -25.58 3.80
N LEU A 213 -18.21 -26.76 4.11
CA LEU A 213 -17.24 -27.48 3.28
C LEU A 213 -17.78 -27.72 1.87
#